data_AF-A0A9E2ME20-F1
#
_entry.id   AF-A0A9E2ME20-F1
#
_cell.length_a   1.000
_cell.length_b   1.000
_cell.length_c   1.000
_cell.angle_alpha   90.00
_cell.angle_beta   90.00
_cell.angle_gamma   90.00
#
_symmetry.space_group_name_H-M   'P 1'
#
loop_
_entity.id
_entity.type
_entity.pdbx_description
1 polymer ?
#
loop_
_entity_poly.entity_id
_entity_poly.type
_entity_poly.pdbx_seq_one_letter_code
_entity_poly.pdbx_strand_id
1 'polypeptide(L)'
;ARYEHSFEKGCSRVSATYTLKDDGTVKVVNRCTTEVKKEKEAVGVAYATDASNSRLKVSFFRPFYGDYWIIMLDDAYRYAVIGDPSREYLWILSRTPELAEETTREILQKLPAMGYDPGKLHWTQQGSNSVMESR
;
A
#
# COMPACT_ATOMS: atom_id res chain seq x y z
N ALA A 1 3.82 3.90 4.67
CA ALA A 1 4.00 5.30 4.21
C ALA A 1 3.50 5.43 2.77
N ARG A 2 3.27 6.64 2.27
CA ARG A 2 2.90 6.86 0.87
C ARG A 2 3.37 8.22 0.37
N TYR A 3 3.43 8.43 -0.94
CA TYR A 3 3.34 9.78 -1.48
C TYR A 3 1.92 10.31 -1.26
N GLU A 4 1.82 11.58 -0.89
CA GLU A 4 0.53 12.16 -0.53
C GLU A 4 -0.26 12.50 -1.80
N HIS A 5 -1.42 11.87 -1.95
CA HIS A 5 -2.38 12.17 -3.01
C HIS A 5 -3.72 12.62 -2.43
N SER A 6 -4.44 13.45 -3.18
CA SER A 6 -5.70 14.06 -2.76
C SER A 6 -6.75 13.06 -2.27
N PHE A 7 -6.79 11.85 -2.84
CA PHE A 7 -7.75 10.82 -2.48
C PHE A 7 -7.48 10.12 -1.12
N GLU A 8 -6.27 10.28 -0.57
CA GLU A 8 -5.86 9.70 0.74
C GLU A 8 -5.57 10.78 1.80
N LYS A 9 -5.87 12.06 1.55
CA LYS A 9 -5.70 13.12 2.56
C LYS A 9 -6.65 12.93 3.75
N GLY A 10 -6.18 13.25 4.96
CA GLY A 10 -6.98 13.17 6.20
C GLY A 10 -7.29 11.74 6.67
N CYS A 11 -6.58 10.74 6.15
CA CYS A 11 -6.74 9.33 6.54
C CYS A 11 -5.62 8.86 7.47
N SER A 12 -6.00 8.25 8.60
CA SER A 12 -5.16 7.47 9.51
C SER A 12 -5.55 5.99 9.47
N ARG A 13 -4.74 5.10 10.08
CA ARG A 13 -5.00 3.66 10.17
C ARG A 13 -5.31 3.01 8.81
N VAL A 14 -4.62 3.48 7.77
CA VAL A 14 -4.86 3.03 6.39
C VAL A 14 -4.45 1.57 6.26
N SER A 15 -5.32 0.75 5.66
CA SER A 15 -5.07 -0.66 5.34
C SER A 15 -5.58 -1.01 3.95
N ALA A 16 -4.99 -2.04 3.35
CA ALA A 16 -5.41 -2.62 2.08
C ALA A 16 -5.52 -4.14 2.24
N THR A 17 -6.68 -4.70 1.91
CA THR A 17 -6.93 -6.14 1.96
C THR A 17 -7.10 -6.67 0.53
N TYR A 18 -6.38 -7.75 0.21
CA TYR A 18 -6.36 -8.37 -1.11
C TYR A 18 -7.01 -9.76 -1.04
N THR A 19 -7.88 -10.07 -1.99
CA THR A 19 -8.50 -11.40 -2.10
C THR A 19 -8.47 -11.86 -3.55
N LEU A 20 -7.78 -12.96 -3.82
CA LEU A 20 -7.80 -13.60 -5.13
C LEU A 20 -9.19 -14.21 -5.38
N LYS A 21 -9.72 -14.03 -6.58
CA LYS A 21 -10.98 -14.61 -7.03
C LYS A 21 -10.74 -15.74 -8.02
N ASP A 22 -11.77 -16.55 -8.23
CA ASP A 22 -11.75 -17.69 -9.16
C ASP A 22 -11.50 -17.28 -10.61
N ASP A 23 -11.85 -16.05 -10.99
CA ASP A 23 -11.61 -15.48 -12.33
C ASP A 23 -10.18 -14.94 -12.53
N GLY A 24 -9.30 -15.12 -11.54
CA GLY A 24 -7.92 -14.63 -11.56
C GLY A 24 -7.76 -13.15 -11.23
N THR A 25 -8.84 -12.41 -11.02
CA THR A 25 -8.77 -11.02 -10.54
C THR A 25 -8.57 -10.97 -9.02
N VAL A 26 -8.08 -9.84 -8.53
CA VAL A 26 -7.90 -9.57 -7.10
C VAL A 26 -8.89 -8.49 -6.67
N LYS A 27 -9.73 -8.80 -5.67
CA LYS A 27 -10.49 -7.78 -4.95
C LYS A 27 -9.53 -7.00 -4.05
N VAL A 28 -9.58 -5.67 -4.12
CA VAL A 28 -8.81 -4.78 -3.25
C VAL A 28 -9.79 -4.00 -2.37
N VAL A 29 -9.58 -4.00 -1.06
CA VAL A 29 -10.39 -3.23 -0.11
C VAL A 29 -9.48 -2.30 0.67
N ASN A 30 -9.54 -1.01 0.38
CA ASN A 30 -8.83 0.02 1.12
C ASN A 30 -9.73 0.57 2.22
N ARG A 31 -9.20 0.69 3.44
CA ARG A 31 -9.90 1.29 4.58
C ARG A 31 -9.04 2.34 5.26
N CYS A 32 -9.68 3.36 5.83
CA CYS A 32 -9.02 4.34 6.68
C CYS A 32 -9.99 4.93 7.72
N THR A 33 -9.43 5.48 8.80
CA THR A 33 -10.16 6.33 9.75
C THR A 33 -9.93 7.80 9.39
N THR A 34 -11.02 8.54 9.16
CA THR A 34 -10.99 9.98 8.84
C THR A 34 -10.75 10.84 10.09
N GLU A 35 -10.44 12.13 9.91
CA GLU A 35 -10.25 13.10 11.00
C GLU A 35 -11.44 13.19 11.96
N VAL A 36 -12.67 13.00 11.46
CA VAL A 36 -13.91 12.96 12.27
C VAL A 36 -14.19 11.57 12.86
N LYS A 37 -13.17 10.71 12.94
CA LYS A 37 -13.23 9.34 13.50
C LYS A 37 -14.26 8.41 12.84
N LYS A 38 -14.56 8.64 11.55
CA LYS A 38 -15.40 7.76 10.74
C LYS A 38 -14.55 6.84 9.89
N GLU A 39 -14.97 5.59 9.78
CA GLU A 39 -14.38 4.63 8.84
C GLU A 39 -14.81 4.95 7.40
N LYS A 40 -13.83 4.93 6.49
CA LYS A 40 -14.03 5.08 5.05
C LYS A 40 -13.51 3.83 4.36
N GLU A 41 -14.26 3.33 3.38
CA GLU A 41 -13.88 2.17 2.58
C GLU A 41 -13.92 2.52 1.08
N ALA A 42 -12.98 1.95 0.32
CA ALA A 42 -13.02 1.90 -1.13
C ALA A 42 -12.74 0.48 -1.60
N VAL A 43 -13.61 -0.06 -2.47
CA VAL A 43 -13.49 -1.40 -3.04
C VAL A 43 -13.08 -1.28 -4.49
N GLY A 44 -12.03 -1.99 -4.86
CA GLY A 44 -11.48 -2.03 -6.21
C GLY A 44 -11.27 -3.45 -6.71
N VAL A 45 -10.87 -3.51 -7.97
CA VAL A 45 -10.46 -4.74 -8.66
C VAL A 45 -9.08 -4.53 -9.26
N ALA A 46 -8.26 -5.56 -9.22
CA ALA A 46 -6.95 -5.60 -9.84
C ALA A 46 -6.78 -6.87 -10.68
N TYR A 47 -5.93 -6.81 -11.69
CA TYR A 47 -5.49 -7.97 -12.46
C TYR A 47 -4.02 -7.83 -12.83
N ALA A 48 -3.31 -8.96 -12.89
CA ALA A 48 -1.91 -9.01 -13.30
C ALA A 48 -1.78 -8.75 -14.81
N THR A 49 -0.75 -8.02 -15.20
CA THR A 49 -0.41 -7.73 -16.60
C THR A 49 0.85 -8.43 -17.07
N ASP A 50 1.47 -9.23 -16.19
CA ASP A 50 2.68 -9.98 -16.46
C ASP A 50 2.68 -11.34 -15.74
N ALA A 51 3.50 -12.27 -16.21
CA ALA A 51 3.54 -13.63 -15.68
C ALA A 51 4.11 -13.73 -14.26
N SER A 52 4.89 -12.73 -13.82
CA SER A 52 5.44 -12.70 -12.45
C SER A 52 4.43 -12.21 -11.40
N ASN A 53 3.27 -11.68 -11.84
CA ASN A 53 2.28 -11.02 -10.99
C ASN A 53 2.82 -9.81 -10.21
N SER A 54 3.94 -9.23 -10.65
CA SER A 54 4.52 -8.03 -10.04
C SER A 54 3.93 -6.74 -10.60
N ARG A 55 3.28 -6.80 -11.76
CA ARG A 55 2.61 -5.65 -12.39
C ARG A 55 1.13 -5.89 -12.46
N LEU A 56 0.37 -4.96 -11.88
CA LEU A 56 -1.08 -5.01 -11.89
C LEU A 56 -1.66 -3.72 -12.45
N LYS A 57 -2.87 -3.83 -13.00
CA LYS A 57 -3.78 -2.71 -13.22
C LYS A 57 -4.85 -2.74 -12.14
N VAL A 58 -5.06 -1.62 -11.44
CA VAL A 58 -6.00 -1.50 -10.33
C VAL A 58 -7.06 -0.43 -10.65
N SER A 59 -8.33 -0.71 -10.38
CA SER A 59 -9.42 0.25 -10.52
C SER A 59 -10.30 0.27 -9.27
N PHE A 60 -10.48 1.46 -8.70
CA PHE A 60 -11.50 1.74 -7.67
C PHE A 60 -12.73 2.43 -8.25
N PHE A 61 -12.58 3.11 -9.40
CA PHE A 61 -13.64 3.81 -10.10
C PHE A 61 -13.51 3.54 -11.61
N ARG A 62 -14.31 2.59 -12.11
CA ARG A 62 -14.31 2.22 -13.53
C ARG A 62 -14.81 3.39 -14.40
N PRO A 63 -14.32 3.54 -15.65
CA PRO A 63 -13.43 2.64 -16.37
C PRO A 63 -11.92 2.98 -16.26
N PHE A 64 -11.47 3.70 -15.23
CA PHE A 64 -10.07 4.09 -15.10
C PHE A 64 -9.24 3.06 -14.32
N TYR A 65 -8.04 2.75 -14.80
CA TYR A 65 -7.09 1.83 -14.16
C TYR A 65 -5.74 2.51 -13.95
N GLY A 66 -5.22 2.41 -12.72
CA GLY A 66 -3.86 2.82 -12.38
C GLY A 66 -2.89 1.65 -12.44
N ASP A 67 -1.61 1.96 -12.64
CA ASP A 67 -0.52 0.99 -12.49
C ASP A 67 -0.21 0.74 -11.02
N TYR A 68 0.01 -0.53 -10.67
CA TYR A 68 0.41 -0.97 -9.34
C TYR A 68 1.53 -1.98 -9.50
N TRP A 69 2.76 -1.53 -9.30
CA TRP A 69 3.96 -2.33 -9.57
C TRP A 69 4.66 -2.65 -8.25
N ILE A 70 4.83 -3.94 -7.94
CA ILE A 70 5.60 -4.41 -6.80
C ILE A 70 7.09 -4.25 -7.17
N ILE A 71 7.73 -3.20 -6.63
CA ILE A 71 9.12 -2.84 -6.93
C ILE A 71 10.10 -3.37 -5.88
N MET A 72 9.61 -3.70 -4.69
CA MET A 72 10.35 -4.46 -3.67
C MET A 72 9.39 -5.36 -2.89
N LEU A 73 9.88 -6.53 -2.50
CA LEU A 73 9.12 -7.51 -1.74
C LEU A 73 10.06 -8.28 -0.82
N ASP A 74 9.69 -8.43 0.45
CA ASP A 74 10.36 -9.31 1.41
C ASP A 74 10.08 -10.78 1.06
N ASP A 75 11.07 -11.67 1.21
CA ASP A 75 10.92 -13.10 0.91
C ASP A 75 9.80 -13.77 1.72
N ALA A 76 9.59 -13.31 2.96
CA ALA A 76 8.51 -13.77 3.83
C ALA A 76 7.23 -12.92 3.70
N TYR A 77 7.12 -12.06 2.67
CA TYR A 77 5.97 -11.21 2.38
C TYR A 77 5.56 -10.30 3.55
N ARG A 78 6.53 -9.91 4.40
CA ARG A 78 6.28 -9.04 5.56
C ARG A 78 6.08 -7.58 5.16
N TYR A 79 6.74 -7.14 4.09
CA TYR A 79 6.54 -5.82 3.51
C TYR A 79 6.55 -5.87 1.98
N ALA A 80 5.96 -4.86 1.36
CA ALA A 80 6.06 -4.61 -0.06
C ALA A 80 6.19 -3.11 -0.32
N VAL A 81 6.95 -2.74 -1.35
CA VAL A 81 7.01 -1.39 -1.87
C VAL A 81 6.36 -1.39 -3.24
N ILE A 82 5.39 -0.50 -3.40
CA ILE A 82 4.54 -0.40 -4.58
C ILE A 82 4.81 0.94 -5.24
N GLY A 83 5.07 0.91 -6.54
CA GLY A 83 5.23 2.10 -7.36
C GLY A 83 4.42 2.04 -8.65
N ASP A 84 4.79 2.91 -9.56
CA ASP A 84 4.19 3.07 -10.88
C ASP A 84 5.24 3.57 -11.90
N PRO A 85 4.96 3.49 -13.21
CA PRO A 85 5.88 3.95 -14.25
C PRO A 85 6.12 5.46 -14.27
N SER A 86 5.26 6.30 -13.71
CA SER A 86 5.51 7.75 -13.69
C SER A 86 6.40 8.18 -12.53
N ARG A 87 6.48 7.35 -11.46
CA ARG A 87 7.21 7.61 -10.21
C ARG A 87 6.56 8.69 -9.36
N GLU A 88 5.33 9.04 -9.73
CA GLU A 88 4.48 9.96 -8.97
C GLU A 88 3.73 9.24 -7.85
N TYR A 89 3.62 7.90 -7.90
CA TYR A 89 2.93 7.12 -6.87
C TYR A 89 3.89 6.14 -6.18
N LEU A 90 3.84 6.12 -4.85
CA LEU A 90 4.63 5.23 -4.02
C LEU A 90 3.88 4.85 -2.74
N TRP A 91 3.86 3.57 -2.40
CA TRP A 91 3.39 3.07 -1.10
C TRP A 91 4.38 2.09 -0.50
N ILE A 92 4.59 2.20 0.81
CA ILE A 92 5.29 1.20 1.63
C ILE A 92 4.24 0.52 2.49
N LEU A 93 4.02 -0.78 2.25
CA LEU A 93 3.04 -1.62 2.91
C LEU A 93 3.74 -2.60 3.85
N SER A 94 3.09 -2.89 4.98
CA SER A 94 3.58 -3.84 5.98
C SER A 94 2.42 -4.71 6.47
N ARG A 95 2.72 -5.96 6.82
CA ARG A 95 1.78 -6.86 7.51
C ARG A 95 1.52 -6.44 8.95
N THR A 96 2.44 -5.70 9.56
CA THR A 96 2.32 -5.12 10.90
C THR A 96 2.07 -3.61 10.83
N PRO A 97 1.45 -3.01 11.86
CA PRO A 97 1.21 -1.56 11.91
C PRO A 97 2.49 -0.72 11.78
N GLU A 98 3.62 -1.25 12.26
CA GLU A 98 4.93 -0.60 12.23
C GLU A 98 5.97 -1.53 11.59
N LEU A 99 6.85 -0.96 10.76
CA LEU A 99 8.02 -1.65 10.23
C LEU A 99 9.18 -1.52 11.21
N ALA A 100 10.06 -2.52 11.23
CA ALA A 100 11.33 -2.40 11.92
C ALA A 100 12.14 -1.22 11.35
N GLU A 101 12.86 -0.51 12.21
CA GLU A 101 13.65 0.66 11.83
C GLU A 101 14.72 0.31 10.79
N GLU A 102 15.35 -0.85 10.91
CA GLU A 102 16.33 -1.36 9.94
C GLU A 102 15.72 -1.58 8.57
N THR A 103 14.59 -2.30 8.49
CA THR A 103 13.84 -2.49 7.24
C THR A 103 13.42 -1.17 6.63
N THR A 104 12.97 -0.22 7.46
CA THR A 104 12.62 1.12 7.00
C THR A 104 13.82 1.81 6.36
N ARG A 105 14.98 1.83 7.04
CA ARG A 105 16.22 2.42 6.51
C ARG A 105 16.66 1.77 5.20
N GLU A 106 16.61 0.44 5.11
CA GLU A 106 16.95 -0.29 3.89
C GLU A 106 16.06 0.12 2.71
N ILE A 107 14.74 0.19 2.91
CA ILE A 107 13.81 0.64 1.88
C ILE A 107 14.17 2.06 1.43
N LEU A 108 14.33 3.00 2.36
CA LEU A 108 14.61 4.40 2.04
C LEU A 108 15.94 4.58 1.29
N GLN A 109 16.96 3.76 1.57
CA GLN A 109 18.24 3.79 0.86
C GLN A 109 18.12 3.29 -0.59
N LYS A 110 17.22 2.35 -0.88
CA LYS A 110 17.03 1.78 -2.21
C LYS A 110 16.14 2.62 -3.14
N LEU A 111 15.22 3.41 -2.58
CA LEU A 111 14.27 4.23 -3.34
C LEU A 111 14.91 5.19 -4.37
N PRO A 112 16.00 5.93 -4.07
CA PRO A 112 16.61 6.85 -5.03
C PRO A 112 17.11 6.17 -6.30
N ALA A 113 17.69 4.97 -6.18
CA ALA A 113 18.14 4.18 -7.34
C ALA A 113 16.97 3.73 -8.24
N MET A 114 15.75 3.73 -7.71
CA MET A 114 14.51 3.41 -8.45
C MET A 114 13.79 4.65 -8.99
N GLY A 115 14.33 5.85 -8.75
CA GLY A 115 13.74 7.12 -9.18
C GLY A 115 12.72 7.73 -8.22
N TYR A 116 12.67 7.25 -6.98
CA TYR A 116 11.79 7.77 -5.94
C TYR A 116 12.56 8.65 -4.94
N ASP A 117 11.97 9.78 -4.56
CA ASP A 117 12.43 10.67 -3.50
C ASP A 117 11.83 10.28 -2.13
N PRO A 118 12.62 9.77 -1.18
CA PRO A 118 12.16 9.47 0.18
C PRO A 118 11.56 10.67 0.93
N GLY A 119 11.98 11.90 0.61
CA GLY A 119 11.53 13.12 1.28
C GLY A 119 10.06 13.45 1.03
N LYS A 120 9.43 12.88 -0.01
CA LYS A 120 8.00 13.02 -0.32
C LYS A 120 7.11 12.05 0.45
N LEU A 121 7.69 11.11 1.21
CA LEU A 121 6.91 10.12 1.96
C LEU A 121 6.17 10.77 3.13
N HIS A 122 4.86 10.63 3.11
CA HIS A 122 3.99 10.86 4.25
C HIS A 122 3.83 9.56 5.06
N TRP A 123 4.20 9.63 6.35
CA TRP A 123 4.04 8.53 7.29
C TRP A 123 2.62 8.54 7.87
N THR A 124 1.87 7.49 7.58
CA THR A 124 0.52 7.31 8.13
C THR A 124 0.60 6.92 9.59
N GLN A 125 -0.14 7.62 10.47
CA GLN A 125 -0.34 7.16 11.84
C GLN A 125 -1.08 5.82 11.84
N GLN A 126 -0.47 4.79 12.41
CA GLN A 126 -1.06 3.48 12.63
C GLN A 126 -1.34 3.32 14.12
N GLY A 127 -2.42 2.61 14.48
CA GLY A 127 -2.69 2.32 15.89
C GLY A 127 -1.71 1.26 16.38
N SER A 128 -1.10 1.48 17.56
CA SER A 128 -0.36 0.41 18.24
C SER A 128 -1.31 -0.78 18.45
N ASN A 129 -0.84 -2.00 18.15
CA ASN A 129 -1.52 -3.21 18.61
C ASN A 129 -1.53 -3.19 20.14
N SER A 130 -2.61 -2.74 20.76
CA SER A 130 -2.98 -3.23 22.08
C SER A 130 -3.37 -4.69 21.86
N VAL A 131 -2.39 -5.57 22.04
CA VAL A 131 -2.63 -7.00 22.24
C VAL A 131 -3.63 -7.06 23.39
N MET A 132 -4.88 -7.40 23.09
CA MET A 132 -5.79 -7.86 24.11
C MET A 132 -5.23 -9.21 24.58
N GLU A 133 -4.39 -9.19 25.61
CA GLU A 133 -4.24 -10.35 26.47
C GLU A 133 -5.61 -10.57 27.11
N SER A 134 -6.34 -11.54 26.57
CA SER A 134 -7.49 -12.13 27.22
C SER A 134 -7.03 -12.70 28.56
N ARG A 135 -7.53 -12.12 29.64
CA ARG A 135 -7.65 -12.80 30.94
C ARG A 135 -8.63 -13.95 30.83
#